data_AF-A0A9W7DIS5-F1
#
_entry.id   AF-A0A9W7DIS5-F1
#
_cell.length_a   1.000
_cell.length_b   1.000
_cell.length_c   1.000
_cell.angle_alpha   90.00
_cell.angle_beta   90.00
_cell.angle_gamma   90.00
#
_symmetry.space_group_name_H-M   'P 1'
#
loop_
_entity.id
_entity.type
_entity.pdbx_description
1 polymer ?
#
loop_
_entity_poly.entity_id
_entity_poly.type
_entity_poly.pdbx_seq_one_letter_code
_entity_poly.pdbx_strand_id
1 'polypeptide(L)'
;MGYNSHLKKIFGEERVNQLQSSKVLMVGAGGIGCELLKDLILMNYGEIHVLDLDTIDLSNLNRQFLFRQKDIKKPKSTTAINAVQHFNHGSKLIAYNGNIMDTKNFPLSFFQQFNIIFNALDNLEARMYVNKIALFTGVPLMESGTTGLKGQINPI
;
A
#
# COMPACT_ATOMS: atom_id res chain seq x y z
N MET A 1 -3.27 10.56 26.63
CA MET A 1 -2.03 10.25 25.86
C MET A 1 -2.35 10.42 24.39
N GLY A 2 -1.55 11.16 23.62
CA GLY A 2 -1.79 11.31 22.17
C GLY A 2 -1.65 9.97 21.44
N TYR A 3 -2.37 9.80 20.33
CA TYR A 3 -2.38 8.59 19.48
C TYR A 3 -0.96 8.06 19.18
N ASN A 4 0.02 8.94 19.00
CA ASN A 4 1.40 8.57 18.62
C ASN A 4 2.36 8.40 19.81
N SER A 5 1.86 8.46 21.04
CA SER A 5 2.71 8.43 22.23
C SER A 5 3.55 7.16 22.34
N HIS A 6 3.02 6.01 21.92
CA HIS A 6 3.76 4.75 21.90
C HIS A 6 4.84 4.73 20.79
N LEU A 7 4.51 5.21 19.59
CA LEU A 7 5.45 5.29 18.48
C LEU A 7 6.64 6.20 18.82
N LYS A 8 6.38 7.38 19.42
CA LYS A 8 7.45 8.30 19.84
C LYS A 8 8.36 7.70 20.90
N LYS A 9 7.83 6.87 21.81
CA LYS A 9 8.64 6.17 22.82
C LYS A 9 9.56 5.11 22.22
N ILE A 10 9.12 4.41 21.18
CA ILE A 10 9.88 3.32 20.55
C ILE A 10 10.88 3.87 19.52
N PHE A 11 10.41 4.74 18.62
CA PHE A 11 11.20 5.21 17.49
C PHE A 11 11.88 6.56 17.73
N GLY A 12 11.46 7.32 18.74
CA GLY A 12 11.88 8.71 18.92
C GLY A 12 11.05 9.67 18.07
N GLU A 13 11.03 10.94 18.46
CA GLU A 13 10.19 11.96 17.83
C GLU A 13 10.60 12.26 16.38
N GLU A 14 11.90 12.32 16.09
CA GLU A 14 12.42 12.59 14.76
C GLU A 14 11.93 11.59 13.72
N ARG A 15 12.05 10.28 14.00
CA ARG A 15 11.62 9.22 13.06
C ARG A 15 10.10 9.18 12.88
N VAL A 16 9.33 9.46 13.94
CA VAL A 16 7.87 9.57 13.82
C VAL A 16 7.51 10.75 12.92
N ASN A 17 8.17 11.90 13.06
CA ASN A 17 7.94 13.04 12.18
C ASN A 17 8.31 12.72 10.73
N GLN A 18 9.41 11.97 10.49
CA GLN A 18 9.76 11.50 9.15
C GLN A 18 8.66 10.63 8.54
N LEU A 19 8.13 9.64 9.28
CA LEU A 19 7.00 8.82 8.84
C LEU A 19 5.77 9.67 8.49
N GLN A 20 5.43 10.63 9.34
CA GLN A 20 4.29 11.53 9.12
C GLN A 20 4.48 12.49 7.94
N SER A 21 5.72 12.77 7.55
CA SER A 21 6.03 13.56 6.34
C SER A 21 6.16 12.72 5.08
N SER A 22 6.21 11.39 5.22
CA SER A 22 6.47 10.48 4.10
C SER A 22 5.26 10.28 3.21
N LYS A 23 5.54 10.11 1.92
CA LYS A 23 4.60 9.81 0.86
C LYS A 23 4.96 8.46 0.25
N VAL A 24 4.04 7.51 0.29
CA VAL A 24 4.30 6.11 -0.10
C VAL A 24 3.29 5.60 -1.12
N LEU A 25 3.76 4.71 -2.00
CA LEU A 25 2.93 4.01 -2.96
C LEU A 25 2.80 2.54 -2.57
N MET A 26 1.58 2.05 -2.39
CA MET A 26 1.27 0.64 -2.23
C MET A 26 0.63 0.11 -3.52
N VAL A 27 1.30 -0.84 -4.16
CA VAL A 27 0.82 -1.47 -5.39
C VAL A 27 0.21 -2.83 -5.06
N GLY A 28 -1.12 -2.90 -5.11
CA GLY A 28 -1.94 -4.04 -4.73
C GLY A 28 -2.69 -3.81 -3.42
N ALA A 29 -3.99 -4.07 -3.44
CA ALA A 29 -4.94 -4.03 -2.32
C ALA A 29 -5.51 -5.44 -2.03
N GLY A 30 -4.74 -6.49 -2.34
CA GLY A 30 -5.06 -7.89 -2.06
C GLY A 30 -4.83 -8.27 -0.59
N GLY A 31 -4.48 -9.54 -0.35
CA GLY A 31 -4.28 -10.05 1.03
C GLY A 31 -3.20 -9.29 1.79
N ILE A 32 -2.01 -9.20 1.19
CA ILE A 32 -0.89 -8.40 1.74
C ILE A 32 -1.28 -6.92 1.82
N GLY A 33 -1.89 -6.37 0.77
CA GLY A 33 -2.26 -4.95 0.71
C GLY A 33 -3.25 -4.53 1.80
N CYS A 34 -4.20 -5.40 2.17
CA CYS A 34 -5.13 -5.13 3.27
C CYS A 34 -4.42 -5.00 4.62
N GLU A 35 -3.51 -5.94 4.92
CA GLU A 35 -2.73 -5.90 6.16
C GLU A 35 -1.76 -4.72 6.19
N LEU A 36 -1.06 -4.50 5.06
CA LEU A 36 -0.10 -3.42 4.94
C LEU A 36 -0.77 -2.05 5.08
N LEU A 37 -1.91 -1.80 4.45
CA LEU A 37 -2.62 -0.53 4.58
C LEU A 37 -3.01 -0.24 6.03
N LYS A 38 -3.48 -1.26 6.75
CA LYS A 38 -3.77 -1.18 8.19
C LYS A 38 -2.50 -0.81 8.96
N ASP A 39 -1.37 -1.47 8.69
CA ASP A 39 -0.10 -1.17 9.38
C ASP A 39 0.41 0.24 9.07
N LEU A 40 0.39 0.69 7.80
CA LEU A 40 0.84 2.03 7.39
C LEU A 40 0.03 3.13 8.10
N ILE A 41 -1.28 2.96 8.25
CA ILE A 41 -2.16 3.90 8.96
C ILE A 41 -1.89 3.88 10.46
N LEU A 42 -1.75 2.70 11.06
CA LEU A 42 -1.45 2.58 12.49
C LEU A 42 -0.06 3.13 12.84
N MET A 43 0.88 3.10 11.88
CA MET A 43 2.20 3.73 11.99
C MET A 43 2.22 5.22 11.66
N ASN A 44 1.08 5.81 11.26
CA ASN A 44 0.94 7.22 10.87
C ASN A 44 1.84 7.66 9.71
N TYR A 45 1.90 6.86 8.64
CA TYR A 45 2.45 7.35 7.39
C TYR A 45 1.67 8.57 6.89
N GLY A 46 2.38 9.59 6.42
CA GLY A 46 1.80 10.90 6.06
C GLY A 46 0.80 10.84 4.91
N GLU A 47 1.23 10.32 3.77
CA GLU A 47 0.43 10.21 2.56
C GLU A 47 0.59 8.82 1.95
N ILE A 48 -0.52 8.09 1.79
CA ILE A 48 -0.54 6.70 1.31
C ILE A 48 -1.36 6.64 0.03
N HIS A 49 -0.71 6.23 -1.05
CA HIS A 49 -1.31 6.01 -2.35
C HIS A 49 -1.54 4.52 -2.55
N VAL A 50 -2.76 4.11 -2.86
CA VAL A 50 -3.13 2.70 -3.06
C VAL A 50 -3.55 2.49 -4.51
N LEU A 51 -2.82 1.66 -5.24
CA LEU A 51 -3.13 1.32 -6.63
C LEU A 51 -3.49 -0.16 -6.75
N ASP A 52 -4.65 -0.45 -7.33
CA ASP A 52 -5.06 -1.81 -7.67
C ASP A 52 -5.94 -1.73 -8.93
N LEU A 53 -5.92 -2.75 -9.79
CA LEU A 53 -6.72 -2.79 -11.02
C LEU A 53 -7.99 -3.64 -10.89
N ASP A 54 -8.07 -4.44 -9.83
CA ASP A 54 -9.11 -5.44 -9.65
C ASP A 54 -10.35 -4.90 -8.94
N THR A 55 -11.43 -5.66 -9.12
CA THR A 55 -12.63 -5.58 -8.28
C THR A 55 -12.66 -6.72 -7.27
N ILE A 56 -13.47 -6.56 -6.22
CA ILE A 56 -13.59 -7.53 -5.14
C ILE A 56 -14.42 -8.74 -5.60
N ASP A 57 -13.91 -9.94 -5.33
CA ASP A 57 -14.61 -11.21 -5.53
C ASP A 57 -14.94 -11.90 -4.20
N LEU A 58 -15.95 -12.78 -4.18
CA LEU A 58 -16.33 -13.55 -2.98
C LEU A 58 -15.15 -14.34 -2.41
N SER A 59 -14.34 -14.95 -3.28
CA SER A 59 -13.16 -15.74 -2.91
C SER A 59 -12.06 -14.91 -2.23
N ASN A 60 -12.15 -13.57 -2.26
CA ASN A 60 -11.18 -12.68 -1.64
C ASN A 60 -11.45 -12.47 -0.14
N LEU A 61 -12.71 -12.60 0.29
CA LEU A 61 -13.15 -12.22 1.63
C LEU A 61 -12.54 -13.07 2.75
N ASN A 62 -12.00 -14.25 2.44
CA ASN A 62 -11.33 -15.12 3.41
C ASN A 62 -9.96 -14.60 3.88
N ARG A 63 -9.36 -13.64 3.17
CA ARG A 63 -7.99 -13.15 3.43
C ARG A 63 -7.79 -11.65 3.21
N GLN A 64 -8.82 -10.94 2.74
CA GLN A 64 -8.81 -9.50 2.47
C GLN A 64 -9.81 -8.83 3.40
N PHE A 65 -9.45 -8.76 4.69
CA PHE A 65 -10.38 -8.44 5.78
C PHE A 65 -10.96 -7.02 5.73
N LEU A 66 -10.45 -6.13 4.88
CA LEU A 66 -11.03 -4.80 4.67
C LEU A 66 -12.34 -4.84 3.88
N PHE A 67 -12.61 -5.93 3.17
CA PHE A 67 -13.79 -6.04 2.29
C PHE A 67 -14.93 -6.81 2.96
N ARG A 68 -16.17 -6.52 2.56
CA ARG A 68 -17.37 -7.24 3.01
C ARG A 68 -18.14 -7.77 1.80
N GLN A 69 -19.11 -8.66 2.06
CA GLN A 69 -19.96 -9.22 1.00
C GLN A 69 -20.70 -8.15 0.19
N LYS A 70 -21.09 -7.04 0.83
CA LYS A 70 -21.70 -5.86 0.18
C LYS A 70 -20.77 -5.09 -0.76
N ASP A 71 -19.48 -5.43 -0.78
CA ASP A 71 -18.46 -4.74 -1.56
C ASP A 71 -18.02 -5.53 -2.81
N ILE A 72 -18.59 -6.71 -3.03
CA ILE A 72 -18.33 -7.51 -4.24
C ILE A 72 -18.60 -6.66 -5.49
N LYS A 73 -17.71 -6.79 -6.49
CA LYS A 73 -17.63 -6.01 -7.74
C LYS A 73 -17.21 -4.54 -7.59
N LYS A 74 -17.00 -4.01 -6.38
CA LYS A 74 -16.41 -2.67 -6.22
C LYS A 74 -14.89 -2.73 -6.42
N PRO A 75 -14.25 -1.63 -6.87
CA PRO A 75 -12.79 -1.58 -6.99
C PRO A 75 -12.11 -1.79 -5.63
N LYS A 76 -11.04 -2.60 -5.60
CA LYS A 76 -10.33 -2.91 -4.34
C LYS A 76 -9.69 -1.68 -3.72
N SER A 77 -9.00 -0.85 -4.53
CA SER A 77 -8.26 0.31 -4.03
C SER A 77 -9.14 1.35 -3.33
N THR A 78 -10.25 1.75 -3.96
CA THR A 78 -11.19 2.72 -3.37
C THR A 78 -11.93 2.13 -2.17
N THR A 79 -12.34 0.86 -2.25
CA THR A 79 -13.02 0.19 -1.13
C THR A 79 -12.10 0.04 0.08
N ALA A 80 -10.81 -0.28 -0.13
CA ALA A 80 -9.84 -0.43 0.94
C ALA A 80 -9.66 0.89 1.70
N ILE A 81 -9.51 2.01 0.99
CA ILE A 81 -9.42 3.34 1.61
C ILE A 81 -10.69 3.65 2.41
N ASN A 82 -11.88 3.44 1.82
CA ASN A 82 -13.13 3.70 2.52
C ASN A 82 -13.28 2.84 3.79
N ALA A 83 -12.81 1.59 3.75
CA ALA A 83 -12.86 0.68 4.88
C ALA A 83 -12.00 1.14 6.05
N VAL A 84 -10.87 1.81 5.81
CA VAL A 84 -9.94 2.23 6.86
C VAL A 84 -10.19 3.64 7.40
N GLN A 85 -11.02 4.45 6.73
CA GLN A 85 -11.20 5.86 7.12
C GLN A 85 -11.68 6.06 8.56
N HIS A 86 -12.48 5.15 9.09
CA HIS A 86 -13.03 5.27 10.44
C HIS A 86 -11.98 5.13 11.56
N PHE A 87 -10.79 4.61 11.26
CA PHE A 87 -9.66 4.52 12.20
C PHE A 87 -8.41 5.26 11.70
N ASN A 88 -8.53 6.04 10.62
CA ASN A 88 -7.44 6.87 10.12
C ASN A 88 -7.36 8.17 10.95
N HIS A 89 -6.20 8.42 11.55
CA HIS A 89 -5.99 9.56 12.47
C HIS A 89 -5.08 10.65 11.91
N GLY A 90 -4.77 10.64 10.61
CA GLY A 90 -3.99 11.73 10.00
C GLY A 90 -3.35 11.44 8.65
N SER A 91 -3.40 10.20 8.16
CA SER A 91 -2.86 9.85 6.85
C SER A 91 -3.74 10.41 5.73
N LYS A 92 -3.13 11.06 4.74
CA LYS A 92 -3.80 11.39 3.48
C LYS A 92 -3.86 10.15 2.60
N LEU A 93 -5.07 9.69 2.28
CA LEU A 93 -5.28 8.45 1.52
C LEU A 93 -5.74 8.77 0.09
N ILE A 94 -5.06 8.22 -0.92
CA ILE A 94 -5.40 8.39 -2.34
C ILE A 94 -5.51 7.03 -3.02
N ALA A 95 -6.62 6.75 -3.69
CA ALA A 95 -6.83 5.50 -4.42
C ALA A 95 -6.73 5.70 -5.93
N TYR A 96 -6.10 4.73 -6.59
CA TYR A 96 -6.05 4.59 -8.04
C TYR A 96 -6.65 3.24 -8.42
N ASN A 97 -7.65 3.25 -9.29
CA ASN A 97 -8.16 2.04 -9.92
C ASN A 97 -7.56 1.95 -11.32
N GLY A 98 -6.52 1.13 -11.50
CA GLY A 98 -5.82 1.05 -12.78
C GLY A 98 -4.65 0.09 -12.77
N ASN A 99 -4.18 -0.25 -13.97
CA ASN A 99 -3.01 -1.10 -14.16
C ASN A 99 -1.73 -0.26 -13.97
N ILE A 100 -0.85 -0.69 -13.06
CA ILE A 100 0.44 -0.01 -12.78
C ILE A 100 1.31 0.16 -14.03
N MET A 101 1.13 -0.72 -15.03
CA MET A 101 1.88 -0.70 -16.29
C MET A 101 1.32 0.29 -17.32
N ASP A 102 0.22 0.98 -17.02
CA ASP A 102 -0.33 2.03 -17.88
C ASP A 102 0.50 3.31 -17.77
N THR A 103 1.46 3.47 -18.67
CA THR A 103 2.40 4.59 -18.69
C THR A 103 1.75 5.93 -18.99
N LYS A 104 0.51 5.97 -19.52
CA LYS A 104 -0.21 7.22 -19.75
C LYS A 104 -0.73 7.79 -18.43
N ASN A 105 -1.27 6.92 -17.58
CA ASN A 105 -1.81 7.29 -16.27
C ASN A 105 -0.73 7.32 -15.18
N PHE A 106 0.28 6.46 -15.29
CA PHE A 106 1.38 6.31 -14.34
C PHE A 106 2.74 6.46 -15.05
N PRO A 107 3.10 7.68 -15.50
CA PRO A 107 4.41 7.94 -16.09
C PRO A 107 5.52 7.86 -15.03
N LEU A 108 6.80 7.85 -15.43
CA LEU A 108 7.94 7.80 -14.50
C LEU A 108 7.88 8.89 -13.41
N SER A 109 7.43 10.10 -13.76
CA SER A 109 7.27 11.21 -12.82
C SER A 109 6.25 10.93 -11.71
N PHE A 110 5.28 10.04 -11.96
CA PHE A 110 4.37 9.57 -10.93
C PHE A 110 5.14 8.83 -9.83
N PHE A 111 6.13 8.01 -10.17
CA PHE A 111 6.86 7.21 -9.19
C PHE A 111 7.90 8.03 -8.39
N GLN A 112 8.54 9.01 -9.03
CA GLN A 112 9.60 9.83 -8.44
C GLN A 112 9.15 10.68 -7.24
N GLN A 113 7.85 10.87 -7.04
CA GLN A 113 7.32 11.64 -5.91
C GLN A 113 7.24 10.85 -4.59
N PHE A 114 7.45 9.53 -4.63
CA PHE A 114 7.31 8.67 -3.46
C PHE A 114 8.64 8.46 -2.74
N ASN A 115 8.59 8.38 -1.41
CA ASN A 115 9.74 8.03 -0.59
C ASN A 115 10.06 6.52 -0.65
N ILE A 116 9.04 5.68 -0.84
CA ILE A 116 9.16 4.23 -0.95
C ILE A 116 7.93 3.64 -1.66
N ILE A 117 8.15 2.55 -2.39
CA ILE A 117 7.11 1.74 -3.02
C ILE A 117 6.99 0.42 -2.26
N PHE A 118 5.77 -0.04 -1.99
CA PHE A 118 5.48 -1.35 -1.42
C PHE A 118 4.74 -2.22 -2.43
N ASN A 119 5.30 -3.37 -2.77
CA ASN A 119 4.66 -4.36 -3.62
C ASN A 119 3.83 -5.35 -2.77
N ALA A 120 2.53 -5.40 -3.10
CA ALA A 120 1.56 -6.37 -2.61
C ALA A 120 0.87 -7.10 -3.78
N LEU A 121 1.66 -7.35 -4.84
CA LEU A 121 1.25 -7.94 -6.11
C LEU A 121 1.28 -9.47 -6.06
N ASP A 122 0.50 -10.13 -6.93
CA ASP A 122 0.40 -11.59 -7.02
C ASP A 122 0.93 -12.19 -8.33
N ASN A 123 1.27 -11.36 -9.32
CA ASN A 123 1.78 -11.79 -10.61
C ASN A 123 3.22 -11.29 -10.85
N LEU A 124 4.00 -12.13 -11.51
CA LEU A 124 5.43 -11.89 -11.75
C LEU A 124 5.67 -10.68 -12.67
N GLU A 125 4.82 -10.48 -13.67
CA GLU A 125 4.97 -9.41 -14.66
C GLU A 125 4.92 -8.02 -14.00
N ALA A 126 3.88 -7.75 -13.21
CA ALA A 126 3.73 -6.48 -12.50
C ALA A 126 4.85 -6.27 -11.48
N ARG A 127 5.29 -7.33 -10.76
CA ARG A 127 6.43 -7.25 -9.84
C ARG A 127 7.71 -6.83 -10.57
N MET A 128 8.02 -7.49 -11.69
CA MET A 128 9.19 -7.15 -12.50
C MET A 128 9.11 -5.74 -13.09
N TYR A 129 7.92 -5.29 -13.47
CA TYR A 129 7.70 -3.92 -13.94
C TYR A 129 8.03 -2.90 -12.84
N VAL A 130 7.42 -3.03 -11.65
CA VAL A 130 7.66 -2.10 -10.54
C VAL A 130 9.12 -2.12 -10.10
N ASN A 131 9.76 -3.30 -10.07
CA ASN A 131 11.19 -3.41 -9.78
C ASN A 131 12.05 -2.61 -10.76
N LYS A 132 11.78 -2.71 -12.07
CA LYS A 132 12.49 -1.90 -13.07
C LYS A 132 12.26 -0.42 -12.83
N ILE A 133 11.03 0.00 -12.56
CA ILE A 133 10.70 1.40 -12.29
C ILE A 133 11.43 1.91 -11.05
N ALA A 134 11.46 1.14 -9.96
CA ALA A 134 12.20 1.47 -8.74
C ALA A 134 13.69 1.69 -9.04
N LEU A 135 14.32 0.75 -9.77
CA LEU A 135 15.72 0.88 -10.21
C LEU A 135 15.97 2.12 -11.06
N PHE A 136 15.08 2.42 -12.01
CA PHE A 136 15.23 3.59 -12.90
C PHE A 136 15.00 4.93 -12.19
N THR A 137 14.10 4.97 -11.21
CA THR A 137 13.75 6.21 -10.48
C THR A 137 14.60 6.44 -9.24
N GLY A 138 15.30 5.41 -8.76
CA GLY A 138 16.04 5.44 -7.50
C GLY A 138 15.13 5.42 -6.25
N VAL A 139 13.83 5.17 -6.42
CA VAL A 139 12.88 5.07 -5.31
C VAL A 139 12.98 3.67 -4.70
N PRO A 140 13.25 3.54 -3.38
CA PRO A 140 13.33 2.24 -2.72
C PRO A 140 12.06 1.40 -2.88
N LEU A 141 12.23 0.08 -2.97
CA LEU A 141 11.12 -0.86 -3.14
C LEU A 141 11.15 -1.93 -2.05
N MET A 142 10.00 -2.17 -1.42
CA MET A 142 9.76 -3.32 -0.56
C MET A 142 8.95 -4.37 -1.31
N GLU A 143 9.60 -5.47 -1.68
CA GLU A 143 8.96 -6.61 -2.34
C GLU A 143 8.48 -7.64 -1.32
N SER A 144 7.30 -8.23 -1.55
CA SER A 144 6.75 -9.24 -0.67
C SER A 144 5.87 -10.24 -1.42
N GLY A 145 5.83 -11.47 -0.92
CA GLY A 145 5.02 -12.52 -1.55
C GLY A 145 4.69 -13.65 -0.58
N THR A 146 3.57 -14.33 -0.85
CA THR A 146 3.12 -15.49 -0.06
C THR A 146 2.68 -16.62 -0.98
N THR A 147 2.80 -17.86 -0.51
CA THR A 147 2.29 -19.07 -1.17
C THR A 147 1.95 -20.10 -0.10
N GLY A 148 0.66 -20.30 0.17
CA GLY A 148 0.20 -21.14 1.29
C GLY A 148 0.76 -20.62 2.62
N LEU A 149 1.49 -21.48 3.34
CA LEU A 149 2.13 -21.15 4.62
C LEU A 149 3.51 -20.47 4.47
N LYS A 150 4.01 -20.31 3.26
CA LYS A 150 5.32 -19.69 2.99
C LYS A 150 5.15 -18.20 2.69
N GLY A 151 6.11 -17.40 3.14
CA GLY A 151 6.20 -15.97 2.84
C GLY A 151 7.64 -15.51 2.70
N GLN A 152 7.83 -14.40 1.98
CA GLN A 152 9.13 -13.75 1.80
C GLN A 152 8.97 -12.23 1.75
N ILE A 153 10.01 -11.52 2.20
CA ILE A 153 10.14 -10.07 2.08
C ILE A 153 11.56 -9.80 1.57
N ASN A 154 11.69 -8.87 0.62
CA ASN A 154 12.98 -8.46 0.08
C ASN A 154 13.01 -6.93 -0.12
N PRO A 155 13.84 -6.18 0.64
CA PRO A 155 14.12 -4.78 0.35
C PRO A 155 15.02 -4.67 -0.89
N ILE A 156 14.72 -3.74 -1.79
CA ILE A 156 15.45 -3.47 -3.04
C ILE A 156 15.78 -1.98 -3.12
#